data_AF-A0A4V2Y4J8-F1
#
_entry.id   AF-A0A4V2Y4J8-F1
#
_cell.length_a   1.000
_cell.length_b   1.000
_cell.length_c   1.000
_cell.angle_alpha   90.00
_cell.angle_beta   90.00
_cell.angle_gamma   90.00
#
_symmetry.space_group_name_H-M   'P 1'
#
loop_
_entity.id
_entity.type
_entity.pdbx_description
1 polymer ?
#
loop_
_entity_poly.entity_id
_entity_poly.type
_entity_poly.pdbx_seq_one_letter_code
_entity_poly.pdbx_strand_id
1 'polypeptide(L)'
;MGALKPWHIAVLVVVLILLFGAKRLPDAARSLGRSLRIIKAETKSLHDDDRDLAEKADAQAGYQPLPPQAAQQQYAQQQYAQQPYVQPQQQYAQPQQPYAPQAPQQPLAPPVDPVQRVRDN
;
A
#
# COMPACT_ATOMS: atom_id res chain seq x y z
N MET A 1 2.34 -15.22 -50.02
CA MET A 1 1.82 -15.00 -48.65
C MET A 1 2.84 -15.52 -47.63
N GLY A 2 3.97 -14.83 -47.50
CA GLY A 2 5.09 -15.25 -46.64
C GLY A 2 4.87 -14.79 -45.20
N ALA A 3 3.99 -15.49 -44.49
CA ALA A 3 3.72 -15.20 -43.09
C ALA A 3 4.99 -15.41 -42.27
N LEU A 4 5.54 -14.32 -41.74
CA LEU A 4 6.44 -14.31 -40.59
C LEU A 4 7.64 -15.27 -40.70
N LYS A 5 8.49 -15.10 -41.73
CA LYS A 5 9.80 -15.75 -41.69
C LYS A 5 10.48 -15.35 -40.36
N PRO A 6 11.03 -16.31 -39.58
CA PRO A 6 11.64 -16.06 -38.26
C PRO A 6 12.61 -14.87 -38.23
N TRP A 7 13.22 -14.57 -39.38
CA TRP A 7 14.03 -13.38 -39.62
C TRP A 7 13.38 -12.05 -39.23
N HIS A 8 12.10 -11.83 -39.54
CA HIS A 8 11.42 -10.56 -39.25
C HIS A 8 11.23 -10.36 -37.73
N ILE A 9 10.98 -11.45 -37.01
CA ILE A 9 10.86 -11.42 -35.54
C ILE A 9 12.21 -11.04 -34.93
N ALA A 10 13.32 -11.61 -35.42
CA ALA A 10 14.65 -11.26 -34.94
C ALA A 10 14.96 -9.76 -35.13
N VAL A 11 14.63 -9.20 -36.30
CA VAL A 11 14.80 -7.77 -36.58
C VAL A 11 13.95 -6.92 -35.63
N LEU A 12 12.68 -7.29 -35.40
CA LEU A 12 11.80 -6.58 -34.45
C LEU A 12 12.35 -6.57 -33.03
N VAL A 13 12.87 -7.71 -32.55
CA VAL A 13 13.48 -7.81 -31.22
C VAL A 13 14.73 -6.93 -31.13
N VAL A 14 15.58 -6.92 -32.16
CA VAL A 14 16.76 -6.05 -32.22
C VAL A 14 16.36 -4.58 -32.15
N VAL A 15 15.35 -4.17 -32.91
CA VAL A 15 14.82 -2.79 -32.88
C VAL A 15 14.29 -2.45 -31.49
N LEU A 16 13.49 -3.33 -30.85
CA LEU A 16 13.01 -3.10 -29.48
C LEU A 16 14.14 -2.97 -28.46
N ILE A 17 15.20 -3.78 -28.57
CA ILE A 17 16.39 -3.68 -27.70
C ILE A 17 17.11 -2.34 -27.91
N LEU A 18 17.19 -1.84 -29.14
CA LEU A 18 17.79 -0.54 -29.44
C LEU A 18 16.98 0.63 -28.87
N LEU A 19 15.66 0.60 -28.97
CA LEU A 19 14.80 1.69 -28.47
C LEU A 19 14.64 1.67 -26.95
N PHE A 20 14.40 0.50 -26.36
CA PHE A 20 14.11 0.38 -24.93
C PHE A 20 15.35 0.07 -24.09
N GLY A 21 16.39 -0.52 -24.68
CA GLY A 21 17.61 -0.95 -24.01
C GLY A 21 17.54 -2.40 -23.51
N ALA A 22 18.68 -3.09 -23.53
CA ALA A 22 18.81 -4.51 -23.18
C ALA A 22 18.38 -4.85 -21.74
N LYS A 23 18.42 -3.88 -20.80
CA LYS A 23 17.98 -4.07 -19.41
C LYS A 23 16.49 -3.82 -19.20
N ARG A 24 15.83 -3.01 -20.03
CA ARG A 24 14.42 -2.60 -19.83
C ARG A 24 13.43 -3.60 -20.39
N LEU A 25 13.74 -4.24 -21.52
CA LEU A 25 12.92 -5.30 -22.10
C LEU A 25 12.67 -6.48 -21.13
N PRO A 26 13.69 -7.11 -20.52
CA PRO A 26 13.48 -8.23 -19.62
C PRO A 26 12.78 -7.81 -18.31
N ASP A 27 13.00 -6.59 -17.86
CA ASP A 27 12.35 -6.05 -16.65
C ASP A 27 10.85 -5.82 -16.89
N ALA A 28 10.50 -5.16 -18.02
CA ALA A 28 9.12 -4.95 -18.44
C ALA A 28 8.40 -6.28 -18.74
N ALA A 29 9.06 -7.23 -19.42
CA ALA A 29 8.47 -8.55 -19.66
C ALA A 29 8.21 -9.31 -18.36
N ARG A 30 9.09 -9.17 -17.35
CA ARG A 30 8.90 -9.80 -16.02
C ARG A 30 7.77 -9.16 -15.22
N SER A 31 7.64 -7.84 -15.23
CA SER A 31 6.54 -7.16 -14.52
C SER A 31 5.19 -7.47 -15.16
N LEU A 32 5.10 -7.36 -16.48
CA LEU A 32 3.90 -7.67 -17.26
C LEU A 32 3.54 -9.17 -17.15
N GLY A 33 4.54 -10.05 -17.17
CA GLY A 33 4.35 -11.50 -17.00
C GLY A 33 3.78 -11.88 -15.62
N ARG A 34 4.15 -11.15 -14.55
CA ARG A 34 3.56 -11.36 -13.22
C ARG A 34 2.08 -10.96 -13.18
N SER A 35 1.72 -9.80 -13.73
CA SER A 35 0.32 -9.35 -13.81
C SER A 35 -0.54 -10.29 -14.66
N LEU A 36 -0.02 -10.75 -15.80
CA LEU A 36 -0.71 -11.73 -16.66
C LEU A 36 -0.86 -13.10 -16.00
N ARG A 37 0.08 -13.53 -15.14
CA ARG A 37 -0.04 -14.79 -14.39
C ARG A 37 -1.21 -14.75 -13.41
N ILE A 38 -1.39 -13.64 -12.72
CA ILE A 38 -2.49 -13.45 -11.75
C ILE A 38 -3.82 -13.54 -12.51
N ILE A 39 -3.97 -12.74 -13.57
CA ILE A 39 -5.17 -12.73 -14.42
C ILE A 39 -5.42 -14.12 -15.02
N LYS A 40 -4.37 -14.81 -15.50
CA LYS A 40 -4.48 -16.16 -16.04
C LYS A 40 -4.89 -17.20 -14.99
N ALA A 41 -4.43 -17.07 -13.74
CA ALA A 41 -4.82 -17.97 -12.66
C ALA A 41 -6.28 -17.77 -12.28
N GLU A 42 -6.73 -16.52 -12.14
CA GLU A 42 -8.13 -16.19 -11.88
C GLU A 42 -9.05 -16.64 -13.04
N THR A 43 -8.64 -16.39 -14.28
CA THR A 43 -9.38 -16.85 -15.47
C THR A 43 -9.41 -18.38 -15.58
N LYS A 44 -8.33 -19.07 -15.15
CA LYS A 44 -8.25 -20.53 -15.19
C LYS A 44 -9.18 -21.15 -14.15
N SER A 45 -9.31 -20.61 -12.95
CA SER A 45 -10.29 -21.09 -11.96
C SER A 45 -11.72 -21.02 -12.50
N LEU A 46 -12.06 -19.98 -13.26
CA LEU A 46 -13.38 -19.85 -13.89
C LEU A 46 -13.61 -20.88 -15.03
N HIS A 47 -12.54 -21.32 -15.70
CA HIS A 47 -12.63 -22.31 -16.78
C HIS A 47 -12.50 -23.75 -16.29
N ASP A 48 -11.74 -23.95 -15.21
CA ASP A 48 -11.55 -25.25 -14.57
C ASP A 48 -12.74 -25.62 -13.69
N ASP A 49 -13.48 -24.69 -13.07
CA ASP A 49 -14.69 -25.02 -12.30
C ASP A 49 -15.74 -25.80 -13.15
N ASP A 50 -15.81 -25.57 -14.46
CA ASP A 50 -16.63 -26.34 -15.41
C ASP A 50 -16.08 -27.76 -15.72
N ARG A 51 -14.78 -28.01 -15.52
CA ARG A 51 -14.12 -29.32 -15.76
C ARG A 51 -13.86 -30.12 -14.49
N ASP A 52 -13.55 -29.46 -13.39
CA ASP A 52 -13.32 -30.04 -12.06
C ASP A 52 -14.60 -30.66 -11.47
N LEU A 53 -15.80 -30.16 -11.82
CA LEU A 53 -17.06 -30.79 -11.44
C LEU A 53 -17.24 -32.18 -12.07
N ALA A 54 -16.67 -32.41 -13.26
CA ALA A 54 -16.70 -33.70 -13.94
C ALA A 54 -15.55 -34.63 -13.49
N GLU A 55 -14.39 -34.08 -13.13
CA GLU A 55 -13.20 -34.85 -12.73
C GLU A 55 -13.17 -35.20 -11.22
N LYS A 56 -13.73 -34.35 -10.35
CA LYS A 56 -13.86 -34.64 -8.90
C LYS A 56 -14.87 -35.75 -8.57
N ALA A 57 -15.82 -36.02 -9.46
CA ALA A 57 -16.72 -37.15 -9.31
C ALA A 57 -15.99 -38.51 -9.43
N ASP A 58 -14.85 -38.55 -10.14
CA ASP A 58 -14.04 -39.76 -10.34
C ASP A 58 -12.87 -39.85 -9.34
N ALA A 59 -12.32 -38.72 -8.88
CA ALA A 59 -11.13 -38.68 -8.02
C ALA A 59 -11.38 -38.94 -6.52
N GLN A 60 -12.64 -39.00 -6.06
CA GLN A 60 -12.96 -39.15 -4.63
C GLN A 60 -12.75 -40.58 -4.06
N ALA A 61 -12.28 -41.54 -4.88
CA ALA A 61 -11.95 -42.90 -4.49
C ALA A 61 -10.44 -43.15 -4.20
N GLY A 62 -9.59 -42.12 -4.19
CA GLY A 62 -8.14 -42.27 -3.98
C GLY A 62 -7.63 -41.55 -2.74
N TYR A 63 -7.18 -42.30 -1.74
CA TYR A 63 -6.40 -41.75 -0.62
C TYR A 63 -5.11 -41.09 -1.14
N GLN A 64 -4.84 -39.83 -0.77
CA GLN A 64 -3.55 -39.19 -1.05
C GLN A 64 -2.94 -38.56 0.23
N PRO A 65 -1.65 -38.84 0.55
CA PRO A 65 -0.99 -38.35 1.76
C PRO A 65 -0.71 -36.84 1.72
N LEU A 66 -0.77 -36.20 2.91
CA LEU A 66 -0.54 -34.76 3.11
C LEU A 66 0.80 -34.28 2.51
N PRO A 67 0.82 -33.19 1.71
CA PRO A 67 2.04 -32.61 1.16
C PRO A 67 2.79 -31.73 2.18
N PRO A 68 4.12 -31.54 2.02
CA PRO A 68 5.04 -30.90 2.97
C PRO A 68 4.85 -29.38 3.22
N GLN A 69 3.70 -28.80 2.89
CA GLN A 69 3.40 -27.37 3.03
C GLN A 69 3.22 -26.89 4.48
N ALA A 70 2.99 -27.80 5.44
CA ALA A 70 3.04 -27.45 6.86
C ALA A 70 4.41 -26.91 7.29
N ALA A 71 5.50 -27.36 6.64
CA ALA A 71 6.82 -26.78 6.85
C ALA A 71 6.87 -25.32 6.37
N GLN A 72 6.18 -24.97 5.28
CA GLN A 72 6.28 -23.65 4.65
C GLN A 72 5.75 -22.47 5.43
N GLN A 73 4.77 -22.72 6.28
CA GLN A 73 4.16 -21.68 7.10
C GLN A 73 5.09 -21.25 8.25
N GLN A 74 6.01 -22.12 8.69
CA GLN A 74 6.86 -21.86 9.85
C GLN A 74 8.04 -20.93 9.54
N TYR A 75 8.49 -20.85 8.28
CA TYR A 75 9.51 -19.87 7.85
C TYR A 75 8.93 -18.49 7.54
N ALA A 76 7.68 -18.40 7.06
CA ALA A 76 7.05 -17.12 6.79
C ALA A 76 6.80 -16.33 8.08
N GLN A 77 6.46 -16.97 9.21
CA GLN A 77 6.23 -16.26 10.47
C GLN A 77 7.48 -15.60 11.07
N GLN A 78 8.69 -16.15 10.87
CA GLN A 78 9.91 -15.55 11.42
C GLN A 78 10.26 -14.20 10.77
N GLN A 79 9.82 -13.96 9.53
CA GLN A 79 10.16 -12.74 8.80
C GLN A 79 9.29 -11.53 9.21
N TYR A 80 8.15 -11.74 9.87
CA TYR A 80 7.27 -10.66 10.33
C TYR A 80 7.66 -10.07 11.69
N ALA A 81 8.51 -10.73 12.48
CA ALA A 81 8.92 -10.25 13.79
C ALA A 81 10.09 -9.25 13.78
N GLN A 82 10.69 -8.96 12.62
CA GLN A 82 11.90 -8.14 12.49
C GLN A 82 11.70 -7.00 11.47
N GLN A 83 10.75 -6.11 11.71
CA GLN A 83 10.77 -4.79 11.07
C GLN A 83 11.28 -3.74 12.06
N PRO A 84 12.44 -3.11 11.82
CA PRO A 84 12.87 -1.94 12.58
C PRO A 84 11.95 -0.79 12.20
N TYR A 85 11.24 -0.26 13.19
CA TYR A 85 10.44 0.94 13.07
C TYR A 85 11.35 2.13 12.71
N VAL A 86 11.19 2.69 11.51
CA VAL A 86 11.75 4.01 11.18
C VAL A 86 10.77 5.08 11.66
N GLN A 87 11.11 5.78 12.74
CA GLN A 87 10.39 6.98 13.15
C GLN A 87 10.81 8.15 12.24
N PRO A 88 9.89 8.78 11.48
CA PRO A 88 10.14 10.13 11.00
C PRO A 88 10.16 11.04 12.24
N GLN A 89 11.32 11.63 12.55
CA GLN A 89 11.41 12.62 13.62
C GLN A 89 10.47 13.78 13.31
N GLN A 90 9.50 13.97 14.20
CA GLN A 90 8.70 15.18 14.26
C GLN A 90 9.65 16.35 14.55
N GLN A 91 9.77 17.24 13.58
CA GLN A 91 10.39 18.54 13.79
C GLN A 91 9.57 19.29 14.85
N TYR A 92 10.22 19.53 15.98
CA TYR A 92 9.72 20.20 17.17
C TYR A 92 9.24 21.61 16.83
N ALA A 93 7.97 21.74 16.46
CA ALA A 93 7.25 22.98 16.68
C ALA A 93 6.98 23.06 18.20
N GLN A 94 7.62 24.03 18.87
CA GLN A 94 7.35 24.31 20.27
C GLN A 94 5.84 24.46 20.49
N PRO A 95 5.26 23.85 21.53
CA PRO A 95 3.96 24.28 22.01
C PRO A 95 4.11 25.71 22.53
N GLN A 96 3.51 26.69 21.85
CA GLN A 96 3.20 27.95 22.50
C GLN A 96 2.28 27.61 23.67
N GLN A 97 2.73 27.91 24.90
CA GLN A 97 1.90 27.74 26.07
C GLN A 97 0.63 28.56 25.90
N PRO A 98 -0.55 27.96 26.06
CA PRO A 98 -1.79 28.70 26.12
C PRO A 98 -1.75 29.56 27.38
N TYR A 99 -1.65 30.88 27.21
CA TYR A 99 -1.87 31.81 28.31
C TYR A 99 -3.31 31.58 28.81
N ALA A 100 -3.42 31.01 30.01
CA ALA A 100 -4.67 30.84 30.71
C ALA A 100 -5.34 32.22 30.95
N PRO A 101 -6.68 32.27 31.00
CA PRO A 101 -7.43 33.51 31.16
C PRO A 101 -7.11 34.22 32.49
N GLN A 102 -6.70 35.49 32.42
CA GLN A 102 -6.67 36.37 33.58
C GLN A 102 -8.11 36.69 34.00
N ALA A 103 -8.55 36.15 35.13
CA ALA A 103 -9.73 36.60 35.86
C ALA A 103 -9.28 37.16 37.23
N PRO A 104 -10.14 37.89 37.95
CA PRO A 104 -10.52 39.29 37.81
C PRO A 104 -9.69 40.20 38.76
N GLN A 105 -9.11 41.29 38.25
CA GLN A 105 -8.57 42.36 39.11
C GLN A 105 -9.75 43.10 39.76
N GLN A 106 -10.01 42.80 41.03
CA GLN A 106 -10.92 43.55 41.89
C GLN A 106 -10.32 44.95 42.24
N PRO A 107 -11.19 45.91 42.61
CA PRO A 107 -11.18 47.26 42.07
C PRO A 107 -10.22 48.22 42.79
N LEU A 108 -9.49 49.02 42.01
CA LEU A 108 -8.98 50.29 42.51
C LEU A 108 -10.17 51.26 42.59
N ALA A 109 -10.66 51.49 43.81
CA ALA A 109 -11.67 52.50 44.07
C ALA A 109 -11.16 53.90 43.65
N PRO A 110 -12.04 54.76 43.11
CA PRO A 110 -11.65 56.05 42.52
C PRO A 110 -11.28 57.09 43.59
N PRO A 111 -10.41 58.08 43.29
CA PRO A 111 -10.47 59.36 43.99
C PRO A 111 -11.81 60.02 43.63
N VAL A 112 -12.79 59.84 44.51
CA VAL A 112 -14.02 60.62 44.53
C VAL A 112 -13.68 62.04 44.95
N ASP A 113 -13.89 63.01 44.06
CA ASP A 113 -13.89 64.43 44.43
C ASP A 113 -15.34 64.83 44.82
N PRO A 114 -15.64 65.15 46.09
CA PRO A 114 -17.00 65.26 46.63
C PRO A 114 -17.77 66.54 46.23
N VAL A 115 -17.26 67.35 45.30
CA VAL A 115 -17.77 68.72 45.10
C VAL A 115 -18.85 68.86 44.02
N GLN A 116 -19.03 67.86 43.13
CA GLN A 116 -19.85 68.06 41.92
C GLN A 116 -21.31 67.58 41.98
N ARG A 117 -21.70 66.62 42.82
CA ARG A 117 -23.06 66.01 42.72
C ARG A 117 -24.16 66.67 43.54
N VAL A 118 -23.87 67.69 44.34
CA VAL A 118 -24.92 68.42 45.11
C VAL A 118 -25.65 69.46 44.25
N ARG A 119 -25.24 69.69 42.99
CA ARG A 119 -25.74 70.80 42.17
C ARG A 119 -26.78 70.47 41.09
N ASP A 120 -27.06 69.19 40.83
CA ASP A 120 -27.83 68.79 39.64
C ASP A 120 -29.20 68.14 39.96
N ASN A 121 -29.84 68.48 41.07
CA ASN A 121 -31.26 68.20 41.34
C ASN A 121 -31.95 69.45 41.89
#